data_AF-F0VZK0-F1
#
_entry.id   AF-F0VZK0-F1
#
_cell.length_a   1.000
_cell.length_b   1.000
_cell.length_c   1.000
_cell.angle_alpha   90.00
_cell.angle_beta   90.00
_cell.angle_gamma   90.00
#
_symmetry.space_group_name_H-M   'P 1'
#
loop_
_entity.id
_entity.type
_entity.pdbx_description
1 polymer ?
#
loop_
_entity_poly.entity_id
_entity_poly.type
_entity_poly.pdbx_seq_one_letter_code
_entity_poly.pdbx_strand_id
1 'polypeptide(L)'
;MPLVRSFCLTVLCVSASTAITRAFNFTRARHLEVSADDLSLLKQHFQRDLIDSFYILNQAPYLSVLLDNPPWAGDYMPAHKDGPNFRSNPYDYSPIEKYAMAFGLNPTEVMDRASAAFGVDALATTSPVCTSNLECMSLPGNNSCSFRLHRTQGYCVPHWWGMCHAWALASVLEDEPRCPVNKNGVTFQIIDIKALLTVLYNDQQLDTIVVGHKYEGPSNAPKDQFGRPLDPTLRDVGPGLFHIVLANLLVDFKQAVICDVEKGSEIWNFPVTGYQVHQMELVDPAYAAQMYFGSPTYQFNPAMVHLAFVHISVYYVSTTTDPRKINSMLQSSYIRPIQYTYLLELDTTGRIIGGEWVLNSVEDHPDFFWLPMNSAKGDWVSLATGIDYANVKALLTASLACTG
;
A
#
# COMPACT_ATOMS: atom_id res chain seq x y z
N MET A 1 21.74 31.20 59.55
CA MET A 1 21.15 29.88 59.23
C MET A 1 20.25 29.49 60.39
N PRO A 2 18.94 29.77 60.26
CA PRO A 2 17.96 28.68 60.17
C PRO A 2 16.87 28.92 59.12
N LEU A 3 16.17 27.82 58.82
CA LEU A 3 15.14 27.64 57.80
C LEU A 3 13.86 28.42 58.07
N VAL A 4 13.27 28.98 57.01
CA VAL A 4 11.84 29.30 56.91
C VAL A 4 11.22 28.34 55.91
N ARG A 5 10.24 27.55 56.36
CA ARG A 5 9.33 26.77 55.50
C ARG A 5 8.11 27.63 55.18
N SER A 6 7.68 27.62 53.91
CA SER A 6 6.31 27.98 53.53
C SER A 6 5.81 27.03 52.43
N PHE A 7 4.52 26.72 52.55
CA PHE A 7 3.71 25.74 51.83
C PHE A 7 3.54 26.03 50.32
N CYS A 8 3.31 24.99 49.50
CA CYS A 8 2.19 24.99 48.56
C CYS A 8 1.81 23.59 48.03
N LEU A 9 0.54 23.50 47.61
CA LEU A 9 -0.34 22.37 47.34
C LEU A 9 -0.04 21.50 46.09
N THR A 10 -0.47 20.24 46.19
CA THR A 10 -1.09 19.32 45.17
C THR A 10 -0.93 19.60 43.67
N VAL A 11 -0.59 18.55 42.89
CA VAL A 11 -1.43 17.99 41.80
C VAL A 11 -0.93 16.56 41.46
N LEU A 12 -1.87 15.60 41.43
CA LEU A 12 -1.70 14.25 40.89
C LEU A 12 -1.53 14.33 39.37
N CYS A 13 -0.40 13.88 38.84
CA CYS A 13 -0.21 13.67 37.40
C CYS A 13 -0.72 12.28 37.02
N VAL A 14 -1.88 12.25 36.35
CA VAL A 14 -2.37 11.09 35.59
C VAL A 14 -1.51 10.97 34.34
N SER A 15 -0.87 9.81 34.17
CA SER A 15 -0.11 9.45 32.98
C SER A 15 -1.05 9.23 31.79
N ALA A 16 -1.08 10.19 30.86
CA ALA A 16 -1.65 9.99 29.54
C ALA A 16 -0.64 9.21 28.67
N SER A 17 -1.02 8.01 28.23
CA SER A 17 -0.31 7.29 27.15
C SER A 17 -0.58 8.02 25.84
N THR A 18 0.46 8.61 25.27
CA THR A 18 0.44 9.17 23.91
C THR A 18 0.68 8.05 22.91
N ALA A 19 -0.30 7.77 22.06
CA ALA A 19 -0.10 6.98 20.85
C ALA A 19 0.88 7.75 19.94
N ILE A 20 2.05 7.17 19.71
CA ILE A 20 3.08 7.73 18.84
C ILE A 20 2.76 7.29 17.41
N THR A 21 2.16 8.17 16.61
CA THR A 21 2.18 8.07 15.15
C THR A 21 3.62 8.32 14.71
N ARG A 22 4.37 7.25 14.43
CA ARG A 22 5.74 7.37 13.90
C ARG A 22 5.67 7.63 12.40
N ALA A 23 5.97 8.87 12.01
CA ALA A 23 6.30 9.20 10.63
C ALA A 23 7.65 8.56 10.27
N PHE A 24 7.72 7.91 9.11
CA PHE A 24 8.96 7.43 8.54
C PHE A 24 9.80 8.65 8.08
N ASN A 25 10.90 8.94 8.79
CA ASN A 25 11.78 10.05 8.42
C ASN A 25 12.64 9.67 7.20
N PHE A 26 12.32 10.19 6.02
CA PHE A 26 13.14 10.07 4.82
C PHE A 26 13.66 11.46 4.41
N THR A 27 14.92 11.76 4.67
CA THR A 27 15.58 12.94 4.09
C THR A 27 16.98 12.57 3.60
N ARG A 28 17.10 12.35 2.28
CA ARG A 28 18.40 12.37 1.58
C ARG A 28 18.17 12.90 0.17
N ALA A 29 18.85 13.99 -0.17
CA ALA A 29 18.82 14.53 -1.54
C ALA A 29 19.53 13.55 -2.48
N ARG A 30 18.82 13.07 -3.53
CA ARG A 30 19.34 12.18 -4.58
C ARG A 30 19.04 12.75 -5.96
N HIS A 31 19.91 12.43 -6.91
CA HIS A 31 19.72 12.74 -8.33
C HIS A 31 18.90 11.63 -9.01
N LEU A 32 18.10 12.02 -10.01
CA LEU A 32 17.07 11.25 -10.72
C LEU A 32 17.56 10.18 -11.69
N GLU A 33 18.87 9.98 -11.75
CA GLU A 33 19.42 8.77 -12.35
C GLU A 33 18.81 7.57 -11.63
N VAL A 34 18.73 6.41 -12.30
CA VAL A 34 18.38 5.14 -11.64
C VAL A 34 19.09 5.12 -10.30
N SER A 35 18.33 5.28 -9.21
CA SER A 35 18.89 5.54 -7.90
C SER A 35 19.76 4.34 -7.55
N ALA A 36 21.07 4.50 -7.71
CA ALA A 36 22.02 3.39 -7.63
C ALA A 36 21.91 2.70 -6.28
N ASP A 37 21.47 3.46 -5.26
CA ASP A 37 21.15 2.98 -3.92
C ASP A 37 19.94 2.04 -3.90
N ASP A 38 18.83 2.35 -4.58
CA ASP A 38 17.61 1.52 -4.50
C ASP A 38 17.75 0.20 -5.28
N LEU A 39 18.37 0.25 -6.46
CA LEU A 39 18.73 -0.99 -7.17
C LEU A 39 19.75 -1.81 -6.37
N SER A 40 20.67 -1.17 -5.64
CA SER A 40 21.62 -1.88 -4.79
C SER A 40 20.94 -2.58 -3.62
N LEU A 41 19.93 -1.95 -3.01
CA LEU A 41 19.12 -2.57 -1.95
C LEU A 41 18.42 -3.84 -2.47
N LEU A 42 17.80 -3.77 -3.65
CA LEU A 42 17.18 -4.93 -4.28
C LEU A 42 18.20 -6.02 -4.62
N LYS A 43 19.34 -5.66 -5.22
CA LYS A 43 20.42 -6.61 -5.53
C LYS A 43 20.95 -7.31 -4.28
N GLN A 44 21.11 -6.57 -3.19
CA GLN A 44 21.55 -7.13 -1.91
C GLN A 44 20.50 -8.09 -1.34
N HIS A 45 19.23 -7.71 -1.38
CA HIS A 45 18.14 -8.52 -0.87
C HIS A 45 17.98 -9.84 -1.63
N PHE A 46 17.95 -9.78 -2.96
CA PHE A 46 17.79 -10.95 -3.82
C PHE A 46 19.11 -11.70 -4.09
N GLN A 47 20.25 -11.15 -3.63
CA GLN A 47 21.60 -11.68 -3.88
C GLN A 47 21.87 -11.96 -5.36
N ARG A 48 21.32 -11.10 -6.24
CA ARG A 48 21.37 -11.27 -7.69
C ARG A 48 21.38 -9.91 -8.37
N ASP A 49 22.13 -9.81 -9.47
CA ASP A 49 22.06 -8.64 -10.34
C ASP A 49 20.69 -8.54 -11.03
N LEU A 50 20.19 -7.31 -11.11
CA LEU A 50 18.98 -6.98 -11.87
C LEU A 50 19.33 -6.75 -13.33
N ILE A 51 18.46 -7.20 -14.22
CA ILE A 51 18.55 -6.94 -15.65
C ILE A 51 18.09 -5.52 -15.90
N ASP A 52 19.00 -4.68 -16.39
CA ASP A 52 18.76 -3.27 -16.73
C ASP A 52 19.06 -2.96 -18.21
N SER A 53 19.27 -3.99 -19.04
CA SER A 53 19.48 -3.82 -20.48
C SER A 53 18.15 -3.71 -21.22
N PHE A 54 17.93 -2.58 -21.90
CA PHE A 54 16.78 -2.37 -22.79
C PHE A 54 16.61 -3.50 -23.80
N TYR A 55 17.70 -3.95 -24.42
CA TYR A 55 17.63 -4.97 -25.47
C TYR A 55 17.20 -6.35 -24.95
N ILE A 56 17.46 -6.65 -23.67
CA ILE A 56 16.98 -7.87 -23.01
C ILE A 56 15.52 -7.69 -22.59
N LEU A 57 15.19 -6.55 -21.96
CA LEU A 57 13.84 -6.28 -21.46
C LEU A 57 12.82 -6.04 -22.59
N ASN A 58 13.26 -5.69 -23.80
CA ASN A 58 12.43 -5.56 -24.99
C ASN A 58 12.24 -6.88 -25.75
N GLN A 59 12.31 -8.03 -25.06
CA GLN A 59 12.12 -9.36 -25.63
C GLN A 59 11.31 -10.24 -24.67
N ALA A 60 10.70 -11.30 -25.19
CA ALA A 60 10.09 -12.31 -24.34
C ALA A 60 11.14 -12.93 -23.39
N PRO A 61 10.81 -13.21 -22.11
CA PRO A 61 9.48 -13.08 -21.48
C PRO A 61 9.17 -11.70 -20.88
N TYR A 62 10.04 -10.70 -21.02
CA TYR A 62 9.89 -9.39 -20.36
C TYR A 62 8.88 -8.45 -21.01
N LEU A 63 8.26 -8.81 -22.14
CA LEU A 63 7.20 -7.99 -22.74
C LEU A 63 5.85 -8.18 -22.05
N SER A 64 5.61 -9.30 -21.36
CA SER A 64 4.36 -9.49 -20.62
C SER A 64 4.50 -10.59 -19.58
N VAL A 65 3.93 -10.34 -18.41
CA VAL A 65 3.83 -11.30 -17.32
C VAL A 65 2.55 -11.09 -16.54
N LEU A 66 1.95 -12.20 -16.12
CA LEU A 66 0.96 -12.24 -15.07
C LEU A 66 1.39 -13.35 -14.11
N LEU A 67 1.43 -13.08 -12.81
CA LEU A 67 1.78 -14.10 -11.82
C LEU A 67 0.73 -15.20 -11.81
N ASP A 68 1.18 -16.45 -11.74
CA ASP A 68 0.29 -17.63 -11.71
C ASP A 68 -0.58 -17.67 -10.45
N ASN A 69 -0.03 -17.17 -9.33
CA ASN A 69 -0.72 -17.00 -8.06
C ASN A 69 -0.74 -15.50 -7.72
N PRO A 70 -1.72 -14.74 -8.23
CA PRO A 70 -1.81 -13.33 -7.95
C PRO A 70 -2.21 -13.11 -6.47
N PRO A 71 -1.78 -11.99 -5.87
CA PRO A 71 -2.25 -11.58 -4.55
C PRO A 71 -3.78 -11.55 -4.47
N TRP A 72 -4.35 -11.96 -3.34
CA TRP A 72 -5.80 -12.07 -3.24
C TRP A 72 -6.51 -10.71 -3.06
N ALA A 73 -7.66 -10.56 -3.70
CA ALA A 73 -8.52 -9.40 -3.53
C ALA A 73 -9.08 -9.33 -2.10
N GLY A 74 -9.18 -8.13 -1.54
CA GLY A 74 -9.59 -7.90 -0.17
C GLY A 74 -10.42 -6.64 0.02
N ASP A 75 -10.77 -6.39 1.28
CA ASP A 75 -11.27 -5.12 1.75
C ASP A 75 -10.13 -4.45 2.55
N TYR A 76 -9.90 -3.17 2.30
CA TYR A 76 -8.93 -2.36 3.04
C TYR A 76 -9.40 -2.04 4.46
N MET A 77 -10.54 -2.55 4.92
CA MET A 77 -11.07 -2.40 6.27
C MET A 77 -11.23 -0.91 6.64
N PRO A 78 -12.12 -0.19 5.95
CA PRO A 78 -12.32 1.23 6.17
C PRO A 78 -12.64 1.55 7.63
N ALA A 79 -11.90 2.51 8.20
CA ALA A 79 -12.10 2.96 9.57
C ALA A 79 -13.50 3.57 9.78
N HIS A 80 -14.07 4.22 8.75
CA HIS A 80 -15.43 4.77 8.79
C HIS A 80 -16.53 3.69 8.94
N LYS A 81 -16.20 2.41 8.72
CA LYS A 81 -17.07 1.26 9.01
C LYS A 81 -16.71 0.52 10.30
N ASP A 82 -15.84 1.10 11.10
CA ASP A 82 -15.21 0.50 12.28
C ASP A 82 -14.22 -0.63 11.96
N GLY A 83 -13.59 -0.56 10.78
CA GLY A 83 -12.52 -1.47 10.35
C GLY A 83 -12.95 -2.95 10.41
N PRO A 84 -12.21 -3.83 11.09
CA PRO A 84 -12.50 -5.26 11.14
C PRO A 84 -13.72 -5.60 12.04
N ASN A 85 -14.31 -4.62 12.74
CA ASN A 85 -15.59 -4.78 13.44
C ASN A 85 -16.80 -4.68 12.49
N PHE A 86 -16.59 -4.33 11.21
CA PHE A 86 -17.68 -4.18 10.27
C PHE A 86 -18.42 -5.51 10.06
N ARG A 87 -19.72 -5.53 10.34
CA ARG A 87 -20.61 -6.66 10.03
C ARG A 87 -21.16 -6.52 8.61
N SER A 88 -20.46 -7.11 7.65
CA SER A 88 -20.86 -7.08 6.23
C SER A 88 -22.23 -7.75 6.00
N ASN A 89 -22.58 -8.75 6.81
CA ASN A 89 -23.92 -9.29 6.97
C ASN A 89 -24.47 -8.90 8.35
N PRO A 90 -25.58 -8.13 8.45
CA PRO A 90 -26.13 -7.70 9.74
C PRO A 90 -26.64 -8.86 10.60
N TYR A 91 -26.85 -10.05 10.02
CA TYR A 91 -27.27 -11.26 10.72
C TYR A 91 -26.12 -12.17 11.12
N ASP A 92 -24.87 -11.78 10.85
CA ASP A 92 -23.66 -12.49 11.26
C ASP A 92 -22.80 -11.60 12.16
N TYR A 93 -21.82 -12.21 12.82
CA TYR A 93 -20.83 -11.51 13.64
C TYR A 93 -19.69 -10.98 12.78
N SER A 94 -19.03 -9.93 13.27
CA SER A 94 -17.82 -9.41 12.62
C SER A 94 -16.64 -10.38 12.76
N PRO A 95 -15.60 -10.27 11.92
CA PRO A 95 -14.38 -11.07 12.06
C PRO A 95 -13.79 -11.05 13.47
N ILE A 96 -13.77 -9.87 14.11
CA ILE A 96 -13.25 -9.69 15.48
C ILE A 96 -14.11 -10.41 16.52
N GLU A 97 -15.43 -10.29 16.43
CA GLU A 97 -16.35 -10.99 17.34
C GLU A 97 -16.22 -12.50 17.20
N LYS A 98 -16.15 -12.99 15.96
CA LYS A 98 -15.95 -14.41 15.69
C LYS A 98 -14.67 -14.93 16.31
N TYR A 99 -13.56 -14.21 16.13
CA TYR A 99 -12.29 -14.56 16.76
C TYR A 99 -12.43 -14.59 18.28
N ALA A 100 -12.97 -13.53 18.89
CA ALA A 100 -13.11 -13.46 20.33
C ALA A 100 -13.95 -14.63 20.90
N MET A 101 -15.10 -14.92 20.30
CA MET A 101 -15.96 -16.04 20.72
C MET A 101 -15.28 -17.40 20.55
N ALA A 102 -14.62 -17.65 19.41
CA ALA A 102 -14.00 -18.93 19.13
C ALA A 102 -12.83 -19.24 20.07
N PHE A 103 -12.14 -18.21 20.56
CA PHE A 103 -10.94 -18.35 21.40
C PHE A 103 -11.16 -17.93 22.86
N GLY A 104 -12.42 -17.79 23.30
CA GLY A 104 -12.77 -17.55 24.70
C GLY A 104 -12.39 -16.17 25.23
N LEU A 105 -12.26 -15.18 24.36
CA LEU A 105 -12.04 -13.77 24.71
C LEU A 105 -13.38 -13.04 24.84
N ASN A 106 -13.38 -11.89 25.51
CA ASN A 106 -14.55 -11.03 25.60
C ASN A 106 -14.76 -10.26 24.27
N PRO A 107 -15.83 -10.51 23.49
CA PRO A 107 -16.01 -9.87 22.20
C PRO A 107 -16.05 -8.34 22.26
N THR A 108 -16.71 -7.77 23.28
CA THR A 108 -16.79 -6.32 23.46
C THR A 108 -15.41 -5.71 23.67
N GLU A 109 -14.57 -6.33 24.50
CA GLU A 109 -13.22 -5.82 24.78
C GLU A 109 -12.34 -5.85 23.53
N VAL A 110 -12.38 -6.95 22.77
CA VAL A 110 -11.58 -7.07 21.54
C VAL A 110 -12.07 -6.09 20.47
N MET A 111 -13.40 -5.91 20.33
CA MET A 111 -13.97 -4.90 19.42
C MET A 111 -13.60 -3.47 19.83
N ASP A 112 -13.63 -3.15 21.13
CA ASP A 112 -13.23 -1.84 21.65
C ASP A 112 -11.76 -1.54 21.32
N ARG A 113 -10.88 -2.53 21.54
CA ARG A 113 -9.47 -2.43 21.17
C ARG A 113 -9.28 -2.25 19.66
N ALA A 114 -9.97 -3.05 18.84
CA ALA A 114 -9.89 -2.96 17.37
C ALA A 114 -10.38 -1.60 16.85
N SER A 115 -11.46 -1.06 17.41
CA SER A 115 -11.97 0.27 17.07
C SER A 115 -10.97 1.37 17.44
N ALA A 116 -10.42 1.32 18.65
CA ALA A 116 -9.45 2.31 19.13
C ALA A 116 -8.13 2.28 18.34
N ALA A 117 -7.77 1.13 17.77
CA ALA A 117 -6.56 0.98 16.96
C ALA A 117 -6.77 1.37 15.49
N PHE A 118 -7.88 0.91 14.87
CA PHE A 118 -8.04 0.92 13.41
C PHE A 118 -9.41 1.39 12.92
N GLY A 119 -10.38 1.60 13.82
CA GLY A 119 -11.77 1.87 13.50
C GLY A 119 -12.19 3.31 13.79
N VAL A 120 -13.44 3.47 14.24
CA VAL A 120 -14.04 4.79 14.45
C VAL A 120 -13.39 5.51 15.64
N ASP A 121 -13.10 4.80 16.72
CA ASP A 121 -12.53 5.43 17.93
C ASP A 121 -11.06 5.83 17.76
N ALA A 122 -10.36 5.31 16.74
CA ALA A 122 -8.98 5.65 16.50
C ALA A 122 -8.76 7.13 16.12
N LEU A 123 -9.81 7.83 15.67
CA LEU A 123 -9.77 9.28 15.43
C LEU A 123 -10.45 10.11 16.54
N ALA A 124 -10.79 9.51 17.67
CA ALA A 124 -11.58 10.17 18.72
C ALA A 124 -10.95 11.48 19.24
N THR A 125 -9.63 11.60 19.16
CA THR A 125 -8.87 12.76 19.64
C THR A 125 -8.54 13.78 18.56
N THR A 126 -8.63 13.40 17.28
CA THR A 126 -8.19 14.22 16.14
C THR A 126 -9.33 14.64 15.22
N SER A 127 -10.47 13.96 15.27
CA SER A 127 -11.64 14.25 14.42
C SER A 127 -12.79 14.88 15.21
N PRO A 128 -13.57 15.79 14.59
CA PRO A 128 -14.78 16.32 15.20
C PRO A 128 -15.78 15.23 15.55
N VAL A 129 -16.42 15.41 16.71
CA VAL A 129 -17.58 14.61 17.13
C VAL A 129 -18.77 14.95 16.24
N CYS A 130 -19.55 13.93 15.86
CA CYS A 130 -20.71 14.10 14.99
C CYS A 130 -21.88 13.19 15.41
N THR A 131 -23.08 13.63 15.05
CA THR A 131 -24.33 12.84 15.14
C THR A 131 -25.00 12.68 13.78
N SER A 132 -24.56 13.42 12.76
CA SER A 132 -24.98 13.27 11.37
C SER A 132 -23.84 13.64 10.41
N ASN A 133 -24.03 13.43 9.10
CA ASN A 133 -23.04 13.84 8.10
C ASN A 133 -22.89 15.37 7.98
N LEU A 134 -23.85 16.17 8.48
CA LEU A 134 -23.80 17.64 8.37
C LEU A 134 -22.56 18.21 9.05
N GLU A 135 -22.18 17.67 10.20
CA GLU A 135 -20.98 18.09 10.94
C GLU A 135 -19.66 17.80 10.19
N CYS A 136 -19.69 16.91 9.19
CA CYS A 136 -18.50 16.47 8.46
C CYS A 136 -18.36 17.09 7.06
N MET A 137 -19.40 17.76 6.54
CA MET A 137 -19.46 18.23 5.14
C MET A 137 -18.38 19.28 4.78
N SER A 138 -17.95 20.09 5.74
CA SER A 138 -16.94 21.13 5.52
C SER A 138 -15.50 20.64 5.65
N LEU A 139 -15.30 19.37 6.03
CA LEU A 139 -13.97 18.80 6.21
C LEU A 139 -13.38 18.32 4.88
N PRO A 140 -12.08 18.57 4.64
CA PRO A 140 -11.38 18.05 3.47
C PRO A 140 -11.25 16.51 3.53
N GLY A 141 -11.17 15.85 2.36
CA GLY A 141 -10.89 14.41 2.30
C GLY A 141 -12.12 13.51 2.43
N ASN A 142 -13.30 13.98 2.01
CA ASN A 142 -14.55 13.23 1.92
C ASN A 142 -14.86 12.41 3.20
N ASN A 143 -15.37 13.10 4.22
CA ASN A 143 -15.62 12.52 5.53
C ASN A 143 -17.08 12.08 5.68
N SER A 144 -17.29 10.99 6.40
CA SER A 144 -18.62 10.57 6.86
C SER A 144 -18.68 10.52 8.38
N CYS A 145 -19.84 10.85 8.93
CA CYS A 145 -20.09 10.66 10.35
C CYS A 145 -20.25 9.17 10.62
N SER A 146 -19.29 8.62 11.36
CA SER A 146 -19.14 7.18 11.54
C SER A 146 -19.38 6.80 12.98
N PHE A 147 -20.13 5.72 13.19
CA PHE A 147 -20.55 5.25 14.51
C PHE A 147 -20.13 3.80 14.70
N ARG A 148 -19.79 3.47 15.95
CA ARG A 148 -19.71 2.07 16.36
C ARG A 148 -21.09 1.46 16.49
N LEU A 149 -21.15 0.15 16.40
CA LEU A 149 -22.38 -0.60 16.59
C LEU A 149 -23.04 -0.21 17.93
N HIS A 150 -24.35 0.08 17.90
CA HIS A 150 -25.15 0.50 19.06
C HIS A 150 -24.78 1.87 19.67
N ARG A 151 -23.98 2.70 18.98
CA ARG A 151 -23.73 4.10 19.38
C ARG A 151 -24.56 5.07 18.53
N THR A 152 -24.88 6.23 19.10
CA THR A 152 -25.64 7.31 18.45
C THR A 152 -24.81 8.58 18.22
N GLN A 153 -23.55 8.56 18.64
CA GLN A 153 -22.56 9.61 18.44
C GLN A 153 -21.24 8.95 18.03
N GLY A 154 -20.49 9.62 17.17
CA GLY A 154 -19.19 9.15 16.70
C GLY A 154 -18.34 10.30 16.20
N TYR A 155 -17.55 10.05 15.17
CA TYR A 155 -16.55 10.99 14.66
C TYR A 155 -16.63 11.14 13.15
N CYS A 156 -16.19 12.29 12.63
CA CYS A 156 -16.00 12.47 11.20
C CYS A 156 -14.76 11.69 10.74
N VAL A 157 -14.97 10.65 9.94
CA VAL A 157 -13.90 9.75 9.48
C VAL A 157 -13.78 9.83 7.95
N PRO A 158 -12.58 10.08 7.42
CA PRO A 158 -12.37 10.12 5.98
C PRO A 158 -12.51 8.73 5.36
N HIS A 159 -13.13 8.66 4.17
CA HIS A 159 -13.44 7.37 3.54
C HIS A 159 -12.21 6.54 3.17
N TRP A 160 -11.09 7.19 2.83
CA TRP A 160 -9.86 6.54 2.40
C TRP A 160 -9.08 5.90 3.54
N TRP A 161 -9.32 6.31 4.80
CA TRP A 161 -8.53 5.82 5.91
C TRP A 161 -8.90 4.38 6.28
N GLY A 162 -7.87 3.54 6.34
CA GLY A 162 -7.98 2.11 6.62
C GLY A 162 -6.64 1.40 6.46
N MET A 163 -6.70 0.09 6.30
CA MET A 163 -5.58 -0.85 6.32
C MET A 163 -5.22 -1.37 4.90
N CYS A 164 -5.25 -0.51 3.87
CA CYS A 164 -4.91 -0.90 2.50
C CYS A 164 -3.49 -1.47 2.38
N HIS A 165 -2.53 -0.85 3.08
CA HIS A 165 -1.14 -1.30 3.14
C HIS A 165 -1.01 -2.70 3.76
N ALA A 166 -1.73 -2.96 4.86
CA ALA A 166 -1.68 -4.25 5.55
C ALA A 166 -2.40 -5.34 4.76
N TRP A 167 -3.52 -5.01 4.10
CA TRP A 167 -4.20 -5.93 3.19
C TRP A 167 -3.29 -6.30 2.02
N ALA A 168 -2.71 -5.30 1.34
CA ALA A 168 -1.81 -5.54 0.21
C ALA A 168 -0.66 -6.47 0.64
N LEU A 169 -0.06 -6.20 1.81
CA LEU A 169 1.01 -7.01 2.37
C LEU A 169 0.58 -8.45 2.67
N ALA A 170 -0.53 -8.63 3.39
CA ALA A 170 -1.09 -9.94 3.68
C ALA A 170 -1.42 -10.70 2.39
N SER A 171 -1.92 -10.00 1.36
CA SER A 171 -2.29 -10.60 0.08
C SER A 171 -1.10 -11.12 -0.73
N VAL A 172 0.06 -10.49 -0.57
CA VAL A 172 1.31 -10.89 -1.22
C VAL A 172 1.97 -12.05 -0.47
N LEU A 173 1.86 -12.08 0.86
CA LEU A 173 2.62 -13.00 1.71
C LEU A 173 1.86 -14.27 2.13
N GLU A 174 0.53 -14.23 2.09
CA GLU A 174 -0.33 -15.32 2.57
C GLU A 174 -1.12 -15.92 1.42
N ASP A 175 -1.22 -17.25 1.41
CA ASP A 175 -2.11 -17.95 0.50
C ASP A 175 -3.57 -17.51 0.72
N GLU A 176 -4.36 -17.46 -0.36
CA GLU A 176 -5.76 -17.10 -0.24
C GLU A 176 -6.57 -18.20 0.48
N PRO A 177 -7.31 -17.88 1.56
CA PRO A 177 -8.23 -18.84 2.17
C PRO A 177 -9.29 -19.31 1.15
N ARG A 178 -9.60 -20.62 1.11
CA ARG A 178 -10.43 -21.22 0.05
C ARG A 178 -11.82 -21.65 0.48
N CYS A 179 -12.00 -21.96 1.76
CA CYS A 179 -13.29 -22.41 2.29
C CYS A 179 -13.57 -21.84 3.69
N PRO A 180 -14.84 -21.80 4.12
CA PRO A 180 -15.18 -21.50 5.51
C PRO A 180 -14.63 -22.56 6.46
N VAL A 181 -14.24 -22.15 7.67
CA VAL A 181 -13.70 -23.01 8.72
C VAL A 181 -14.57 -22.91 9.96
N ASN A 182 -15.02 -24.04 10.50
CA ASN A 182 -15.64 -24.08 11.82
C ASN A 182 -14.56 -24.31 12.89
N LYS A 183 -14.51 -23.42 13.88
CA LYS A 183 -13.63 -23.52 15.03
C LYS A 183 -14.43 -23.22 16.30
N ASN A 184 -14.49 -24.19 17.20
CA ASN A 184 -15.17 -24.07 18.50
C ASN A 184 -16.63 -23.58 18.37
N GLY A 185 -17.36 -24.07 17.37
CA GLY A 185 -18.76 -23.70 17.13
C GLY A 185 -18.97 -22.39 16.38
N VAL A 186 -17.90 -21.64 16.06
CA VAL A 186 -17.95 -20.41 15.25
C VAL A 186 -17.48 -20.72 13.83
N THR A 187 -18.24 -20.28 12.83
CA THR A 187 -17.86 -20.41 11.42
C THR A 187 -17.21 -19.13 10.91
N PHE A 188 -15.94 -19.24 10.56
CA PHE A 188 -15.16 -18.22 9.87
C PHE A 188 -15.35 -18.39 8.36
N GLN A 189 -15.92 -17.40 7.71
CA GLN A 189 -15.94 -17.31 6.26
C GLN A 189 -14.54 -16.96 5.74
N ILE A 190 -14.30 -17.18 4.44
CA ILE A 190 -13.04 -16.80 3.76
C ILE A 190 -12.65 -15.35 4.08
N ILE A 191 -13.64 -14.47 4.04
CA ILE A 191 -13.43 -13.04 4.28
C ILE A 191 -13.11 -12.70 5.73
N ASP A 192 -13.59 -13.50 6.69
CA ASP A 192 -13.23 -13.33 8.10
C ASP A 192 -11.74 -13.65 8.30
N ILE A 193 -11.25 -14.73 7.66
CA ILE A 193 -9.84 -15.13 7.74
C ILE A 193 -8.95 -14.06 7.07
N LYS A 194 -9.34 -13.54 5.90
CA LYS A 194 -8.65 -12.42 5.26
C LYS A 194 -8.58 -11.19 6.16
N ALA A 195 -9.68 -10.83 6.82
CA ALA A 195 -9.71 -9.69 7.73
C ALA A 195 -8.78 -9.86 8.93
N LEU A 196 -8.74 -11.06 9.52
CA LEU A 196 -7.84 -11.37 10.63
C LEU A 196 -6.36 -11.33 10.20
N LEU A 197 -6.04 -11.81 9.00
CA LEU A 197 -4.70 -11.67 8.43
C LEU A 197 -4.35 -10.19 8.23
N THR A 198 -5.22 -9.39 7.63
CA THR A 198 -5.00 -7.94 7.47
C THR A 198 -4.73 -7.24 8.80
N VAL A 199 -5.50 -7.55 9.85
CA VAL A 199 -5.28 -6.98 11.19
C VAL A 199 -3.90 -7.33 11.74
N LEU A 200 -3.48 -8.58 11.59
CA LEU A 200 -2.16 -9.02 12.04
C LEU A 200 -1.04 -8.30 11.29
N TYR A 201 -1.12 -8.21 9.96
CA TYR A 201 -0.11 -7.53 9.15
C TYR A 201 -0.08 -6.00 9.33
N ASN A 202 -1.13 -5.40 9.90
CA ASN A 202 -1.13 -3.98 10.28
C ASN A 202 -0.33 -3.73 11.58
N ASP A 203 -0.38 -4.67 12.52
CA ASP A 203 0.24 -4.51 13.84
C ASP A 203 1.69 -5.01 13.87
N GLN A 204 2.06 -5.92 12.96
CA GLN A 204 3.41 -6.46 12.86
C GLN A 204 4.36 -5.50 12.13
N GLN A 205 5.52 -5.21 12.74
CA GLN A 205 6.64 -4.61 12.01
C GLN A 205 7.32 -5.68 11.16
N LEU A 206 7.16 -5.58 9.85
CA LEU A 206 7.94 -6.34 8.88
C LEU A 206 8.96 -5.41 8.22
N ASP A 207 10.16 -5.94 8.01
CA ASP A 207 11.16 -5.26 7.22
C ASP A 207 10.67 -5.16 5.77
N THR A 208 10.62 -3.94 5.25
CA THR A 208 10.22 -3.66 3.87
C THR A 208 11.37 -2.98 3.12
N ILE A 209 11.46 -3.26 1.83
CA ILE A 209 12.26 -2.45 0.91
C ILE A 209 11.31 -1.48 0.25
N VAL A 210 11.63 -0.19 0.34
CA VAL A 210 10.94 0.86 -0.40
C VAL A 210 11.86 1.31 -1.52
N VAL A 211 11.31 1.43 -2.73
CA VAL A 211 12.00 1.83 -3.95
C VAL A 211 11.26 3.01 -4.55
N GLY A 212 11.99 4.08 -4.87
CA GLY A 212 11.39 5.38 -5.13
C GLY A 212 11.10 6.15 -3.84
N HIS A 213 10.59 7.36 -3.98
CA HIS A 213 10.28 8.25 -2.87
C HIS A 213 8.80 8.59 -2.89
N LYS A 214 8.17 8.52 -1.72
CA LYS A 214 6.82 9.06 -1.56
C LYS A 214 6.83 10.56 -1.85
N TYR A 215 5.86 11.03 -2.62
CA TYR A 215 5.62 12.45 -2.77
C TYR A 215 5.08 13.01 -1.44
N GLU A 216 5.89 13.79 -0.73
CA GLU A 216 5.48 14.47 0.52
C GLU A 216 5.31 15.98 0.35
N GLY A 217 5.22 16.44 -0.89
CA GLY A 217 5.05 17.85 -1.22
C GLY A 217 3.61 18.34 -1.06
N PRO A 218 3.39 19.66 -0.98
CA PRO A 218 2.05 20.20 -1.11
C PRO A 218 1.52 19.97 -2.55
N SER A 219 0.20 19.89 -2.71
CA SER A 219 -0.44 19.67 -4.01
C SER A 219 -0.18 20.79 -5.03
N ASN A 220 0.30 21.95 -4.57
CA ASN A 220 0.65 23.11 -5.38
C ASN A 220 2.17 23.36 -5.45
N ALA A 221 3.01 22.35 -5.23
CA ALA A 221 4.46 22.50 -5.31
C ALA A 221 4.86 23.12 -6.67
N PRO A 222 5.80 24.08 -6.69
CA PRO A 222 6.28 24.68 -7.93
C PRO A 222 6.84 23.62 -8.88
N LYS A 223 6.42 23.71 -10.15
CA LYS A 223 6.85 22.82 -11.24
C LYS A 223 7.66 23.59 -12.27
N ASP A 224 8.57 22.90 -12.96
CA ASP A 224 9.22 23.44 -14.14
C ASP A 224 8.24 23.52 -15.33
N GLN A 225 8.72 24.06 -16.45
CA GLN A 225 7.93 24.20 -17.67
C GLN A 225 7.47 22.85 -18.28
N PHE A 226 7.98 21.73 -17.78
CA PHE A 226 7.64 20.37 -18.21
C PHE A 226 6.72 19.63 -17.22
N GLY A 227 6.25 20.31 -16.17
CA GLY A 227 5.35 19.74 -15.17
C GLY A 227 6.05 18.99 -14.03
N ARG A 228 7.39 19.01 -13.98
CA ARG A 228 8.15 18.29 -12.95
C ARG A 228 8.33 19.16 -11.72
N PRO A 229 8.22 18.63 -10.49
CA PRO A 229 8.56 19.36 -9.27
C PRO A 229 9.96 19.98 -9.37
N LEU A 230 10.08 21.27 -9.00
CA LEU A 230 11.36 21.98 -8.99
C LEU A 230 12.32 21.40 -7.95
N ASP A 231 11.77 20.95 -6.82
CA ASP A 231 12.52 20.23 -5.79
C ASP A 231 12.72 18.77 -6.23
N PRO A 232 13.97 18.31 -6.46
CA PRO A 232 14.22 16.93 -6.85
C PRO A 232 13.80 15.89 -5.81
N THR A 233 13.67 16.27 -4.53
CA THR A 233 13.20 15.37 -3.47
C THR A 233 11.70 15.11 -3.53
N LEU A 234 10.97 15.96 -4.25
CA LEU A 234 9.55 15.80 -4.54
C LEU A 234 9.32 15.07 -5.87
N ARG A 235 10.36 14.57 -6.51
CA ARG A 235 10.22 13.69 -7.66
C ARG A 235 10.17 12.26 -7.14
N ASP A 236 9.03 11.65 -7.41
CA ASP A 236 8.62 10.26 -7.20
C ASP A 236 9.46 9.27 -8.03
N VAL A 237 9.03 8.01 -8.09
CA VAL A 237 9.76 6.95 -8.79
C VAL A 237 10.00 7.30 -10.27
N GLY A 238 11.27 7.37 -10.67
CA GLY A 238 11.66 7.55 -12.07
C GLY A 238 11.29 6.33 -12.93
N PRO A 239 10.87 6.53 -14.19
CA PRO A 239 10.34 5.44 -15.03
C PRO A 239 11.41 4.39 -15.40
N GLY A 240 12.69 4.74 -15.42
CA GLY A 240 13.78 3.77 -15.57
C GLY A 240 13.83 2.76 -14.41
N LEU A 241 13.73 3.26 -13.17
CA LEU A 241 13.68 2.43 -11.96
C LEU A 241 12.39 1.61 -11.94
N PHE A 242 11.24 2.24 -12.19
CA PHE A 242 9.93 1.58 -12.33
C PHE A 242 10.00 0.38 -13.29
N HIS A 243 10.55 0.57 -14.49
CA HIS A 243 10.59 -0.47 -15.52
C HIS A 243 11.49 -1.64 -15.11
N ILE A 244 12.69 -1.35 -14.58
CA ILE A 244 13.62 -2.36 -14.08
C ILE A 244 12.98 -3.17 -12.95
N VAL A 245 12.35 -2.50 -11.98
CA VAL A 245 11.71 -3.14 -10.82
C VAL A 245 10.59 -4.08 -11.26
N LEU A 246 9.64 -3.60 -12.08
CA LEU A 246 8.53 -4.43 -12.54
C LEU A 246 9.03 -5.65 -13.33
N ALA A 247 9.93 -5.43 -14.28
CA ALA A 247 10.45 -6.51 -15.12
C ALA A 247 11.14 -7.58 -14.28
N ASN A 248 12.05 -7.20 -13.39
CA ASN A 248 12.80 -8.18 -12.59
C ASN A 248 11.92 -8.85 -11.53
N LEU A 249 11.15 -8.09 -10.76
CA LEU A 249 10.37 -8.65 -9.64
C LEU A 249 9.27 -9.59 -10.13
N LEU A 250 8.54 -9.23 -11.19
CA LEU A 250 7.43 -10.04 -11.68
C LEU A 250 7.90 -11.19 -12.59
N VAL A 251 8.92 -10.98 -13.44
CA VAL A 251 9.36 -12.00 -14.40
C VAL A 251 10.36 -12.96 -13.78
N ASP A 252 11.40 -12.46 -13.11
CA ASP A 252 12.52 -13.27 -12.64
C ASP A 252 12.29 -13.80 -11.23
N PHE A 253 11.83 -12.95 -10.33
CA PHE A 253 11.59 -13.34 -8.93
C PHE A 253 10.17 -13.87 -8.69
N LYS A 254 9.26 -13.74 -9.67
CA LYS A 254 7.85 -14.15 -9.56
C LYS A 254 7.16 -13.58 -8.32
N GLN A 255 7.53 -12.36 -7.94
CA GLN A 255 7.10 -11.70 -6.72
C GLN A 255 6.31 -10.43 -7.06
N ALA A 256 5.12 -10.32 -6.47
CA ALA A 256 4.31 -9.12 -6.54
C ALA A 256 4.98 -7.96 -5.79
N VAL A 257 4.73 -6.74 -6.28
CA VAL A 257 5.17 -5.50 -5.65
C VAL A 257 3.95 -4.70 -5.21
N ILE A 258 4.06 -3.95 -4.11
CA ILE A 258 2.98 -3.09 -3.65
C ILE A 258 3.29 -1.67 -4.08
N CYS A 259 2.27 -0.99 -4.60
CA CYS A 259 2.41 0.29 -5.26
C CYS A 259 1.29 1.21 -4.80
N ASP A 260 1.62 2.49 -4.58
CA ASP A 260 0.59 3.52 -4.61
C ASP A 260 0.26 3.83 -6.07
N VAL A 261 -1.00 3.60 -6.47
CA VAL A 261 -1.43 3.79 -7.88
C VAL A 261 -2.36 4.98 -8.04
N GLU A 262 -2.72 5.67 -6.95
CA GLU A 262 -3.58 6.84 -6.99
C GLU A 262 -2.78 8.11 -6.74
N LYS A 263 -3.09 9.15 -7.50
CA LYS A 263 -2.59 10.50 -7.26
C LYS A 263 -3.31 11.12 -6.07
N GLY A 264 -2.58 11.70 -5.12
CA GLY A 264 -3.13 12.66 -4.18
C GLY A 264 -2.48 12.65 -2.80
N SER A 265 -3.14 13.28 -1.84
CA SER A 265 -2.74 13.21 -0.43
C SER A 265 -3.17 11.90 0.25
N GLU A 266 -4.08 11.17 -0.39
CA GLU A 266 -4.56 9.87 0.08
C GLU A 266 -3.61 8.79 -0.43
N ILE A 267 -3.26 7.82 0.42
CA ILE A 267 -2.30 6.77 0.08
C ILE A 267 -3.06 5.47 -0.14
N TRP A 268 -2.99 4.91 -1.34
CA TRP A 268 -3.70 3.68 -1.71
C TRP A 268 -2.76 2.59 -2.18
N ASN A 269 -2.51 1.63 -1.30
CA ASN A 269 -1.60 0.52 -1.58
C ASN A 269 -2.32 -0.61 -2.31
N PHE A 270 -1.85 -0.94 -3.51
CA PHE A 270 -2.34 -2.07 -4.29
C PHE A 270 -1.21 -3.01 -4.67
N PRO A 271 -1.43 -4.33 -4.61
CA PRO A 271 -0.47 -5.29 -5.08
C PRO A 271 -0.54 -5.40 -6.61
N VAL A 272 0.60 -5.16 -7.26
CA VAL A 272 0.83 -5.34 -8.69
C VAL A 272 1.18 -6.79 -8.96
N THR A 273 0.47 -7.40 -9.89
CA THR A 273 0.55 -8.82 -10.21
C THR A 273 1.01 -9.12 -11.63
N GLY A 274 1.24 -8.09 -12.45
CA GLY A 274 1.65 -8.30 -13.83
C GLY A 274 1.74 -7.02 -14.64
N TYR A 275 2.17 -7.16 -15.88
CA TYR A 275 2.13 -6.09 -16.87
C TYR A 275 2.12 -6.64 -18.31
N GLN A 276 1.80 -5.77 -19.26
CA GLN A 276 1.93 -5.99 -20.68
C GLN A 276 2.50 -4.73 -21.35
N VAL A 277 3.63 -4.87 -22.03
CA VAL A 277 4.23 -3.84 -22.88
C VAL A 277 3.52 -3.87 -24.23
N HIS A 278 2.91 -2.75 -24.62
CA HIS A 278 2.22 -2.58 -25.90
C HIS A 278 3.14 -2.01 -26.97
N GLN A 279 4.08 -1.16 -26.55
CA GLN A 279 5.07 -0.52 -27.41
C GLN A 279 6.34 -0.29 -26.61
N MET A 280 7.49 -0.62 -27.19
CA MET A 280 8.80 -0.38 -26.62
C MET A 280 9.82 -0.28 -27.75
N GLU A 281 10.19 0.93 -28.14
CA GLU A 281 11.03 1.17 -29.31
C GLU A 281 11.95 2.36 -29.14
N LEU A 282 13.10 2.31 -29.81
CA LEU A 282 14.02 3.44 -29.87
C LEU A 282 13.38 4.59 -30.65
N VAL A 283 13.57 5.81 -30.16
CA VAL A 283 13.05 7.03 -30.78
C VAL A 283 14.19 8.03 -31.01
N ASP A 284 14.01 8.91 -31.98
CA ASP A 284 14.93 10.03 -32.19
C ASP A 284 14.82 11.02 -31.02
N PRO A 285 15.93 11.35 -30.32
CA PRO A 285 15.88 12.23 -29.15
C PRO A 285 15.38 13.63 -29.45
N ALA A 286 15.68 14.21 -30.61
CA ALA A 286 15.24 15.55 -30.96
C ALA A 286 13.74 15.57 -31.27
N TYR A 287 13.25 14.55 -31.99
CA TYR A 287 11.82 14.37 -32.23
C TYR A 287 11.05 14.17 -30.92
N ALA A 288 11.51 13.28 -30.03
CA ALA A 288 10.87 13.04 -28.74
C ALA A 288 10.90 14.30 -27.85
N ALA A 289 12.02 15.03 -27.82
CA ALA A 289 12.12 16.30 -27.12
C ALA A 289 11.08 17.32 -27.60
N GLN A 290 10.92 17.43 -28.92
CA GLN A 290 9.98 18.36 -29.52
C GLN A 290 8.53 17.93 -29.28
N MET A 291 8.26 16.63 -29.39
CA MET A 291 6.92 16.05 -29.28
C MET A 291 6.37 16.12 -27.86
N TYR A 292 7.15 15.70 -26.87
CA TYR A 292 6.66 15.54 -25.50
C TYR A 292 6.94 16.76 -24.62
N PHE A 293 7.95 17.55 -24.95
CA PHE A 293 8.41 18.66 -24.10
C PHE A 293 8.44 20.01 -24.84
N GLY A 294 8.11 20.07 -26.13
CA GLY A 294 8.17 21.31 -26.90
C GLY A 294 9.59 21.89 -27.02
N SER A 295 10.62 21.07 -26.80
CA SER A 295 12.03 21.47 -26.77
C SER A 295 12.77 20.96 -28.00
N PRO A 296 13.66 21.74 -28.64
CA PRO A 296 14.46 21.23 -29.77
C PRO A 296 15.49 20.18 -29.36
N THR A 297 15.81 20.08 -28.07
CA THR A 297 16.81 19.15 -27.52
C THR A 297 16.31 18.48 -26.25
N TYR A 298 16.66 17.20 -26.07
CA TYR A 298 16.43 16.46 -24.84
C TYR A 298 17.43 16.92 -23.77
N GLN A 299 16.95 17.36 -22.61
CA GLN A 299 17.78 18.11 -21.63
C GLN A 299 17.78 17.49 -20.23
N PHE A 300 17.24 16.29 -20.07
CA PHE A 300 16.95 15.72 -18.75
C PHE A 300 18.10 14.89 -18.20
N ASN A 301 18.80 14.16 -19.06
CA ASN A 301 19.97 13.39 -18.69
C ASN A 301 21.09 13.55 -19.73
N PRO A 302 22.19 14.23 -19.40
CA PRO A 302 23.30 14.41 -20.33
C PRO A 302 24.11 13.13 -20.61
N ALA A 303 23.96 12.09 -19.79
CA ALA A 303 24.59 10.79 -20.02
C ALA A 303 23.78 9.88 -20.97
N MET A 304 22.55 10.28 -21.31
CA MET A 304 21.71 9.55 -22.27
C MET A 304 22.29 9.64 -23.68
N VAL A 305 22.36 8.49 -24.34
CA VAL A 305 22.81 8.34 -25.73
C VAL A 305 21.68 7.86 -26.63
N HIS A 306 20.81 6.98 -26.12
CA HIS A 306 19.61 6.55 -26.82
C HIS A 306 18.37 6.75 -25.96
N LEU A 307 17.25 6.98 -26.61
CA LEU A 307 15.96 7.16 -25.97
C LEU A 307 14.99 6.11 -26.49
N ALA A 308 14.16 5.55 -25.63
CA ALA A 308 13.12 4.61 -26.03
C ALA A 308 11.76 5.01 -25.49
N PHE A 309 10.73 5.02 -26.33
CA PHE A 309 9.35 5.22 -25.88
C PHE A 309 8.75 3.89 -25.43
N VAL A 310 8.03 3.93 -24.30
CA VAL A 310 7.33 2.77 -23.74
C VAL A 310 5.88 3.12 -23.45
N HIS A 311 4.97 2.24 -23.88
CA HIS A 311 3.58 2.20 -23.47
C HIS A 311 3.28 0.84 -22.85
N ILE A 312 2.88 0.84 -21.59
CA ILE A 312 2.69 -0.38 -20.79
C ILE A 312 1.33 -0.34 -20.08
N SER A 313 0.68 -1.49 -19.96
CA SER A 313 -0.38 -1.71 -18.98
C SER A 313 0.17 -2.48 -17.79
N VAL A 314 -0.01 -1.96 -16.59
CA VAL A 314 0.28 -2.64 -15.32
C VAL A 314 -1.00 -3.19 -14.75
N TYR A 315 -0.96 -4.42 -14.25
CA TYR A 315 -2.10 -5.11 -13.67
C TYR A 315 -1.95 -5.15 -12.15
N TYR A 316 -2.92 -4.55 -11.45
CA TYR A 316 -2.99 -4.56 -9.99
C TYR A 316 -4.29 -5.21 -9.52
N VAL A 317 -4.28 -5.73 -8.29
CA VAL A 317 -5.48 -6.29 -7.67
C VAL A 317 -6.20 -5.18 -6.92
N SER A 318 -7.42 -4.88 -7.33
CA SER A 318 -8.26 -3.85 -6.69
C SER A 318 -8.86 -4.32 -5.36
N THR A 319 -9.13 -3.36 -4.48
CA THR A 319 -9.92 -3.57 -3.25
C THR A 319 -11.42 -3.50 -3.54
N THR A 320 -12.24 -4.03 -2.64
CA THR A 320 -13.68 -3.72 -2.59
C THR A 320 -14.10 -3.30 -1.19
N THR A 321 -15.04 -2.34 -1.10
CA THR A 321 -15.64 -1.89 0.17
C THR A 321 -16.81 -2.78 0.61
N ASP A 322 -17.21 -3.76 -0.20
CA ASP A 322 -18.25 -4.72 0.14
C ASP A 322 -17.64 -6.12 0.23
N PRO A 323 -17.26 -6.57 1.45
CA PRO A 323 -16.64 -7.88 1.68
C PRO A 323 -17.44 -9.05 1.08
N ARG A 324 -18.77 -8.91 0.94
CA ARG A 324 -19.64 -9.95 0.36
C ARG A 324 -19.44 -10.13 -1.14
N LYS A 325 -18.88 -9.12 -1.81
CA LYS A 325 -18.55 -9.20 -3.23
C LYS A 325 -17.24 -9.93 -3.47
N ILE A 326 -16.45 -10.26 -2.43
CA ILE A 326 -15.17 -10.96 -2.57
C ILE A 326 -15.44 -12.45 -2.78
N ASN A 327 -15.06 -12.94 -3.94
CA ASN A 327 -15.17 -14.35 -4.30
C ASN A 327 -13.80 -14.83 -4.79
N SER A 328 -13.20 -15.76 -4.04
CA SER A 328 -11.89 -16.36 -4.37
C SER A 328 -11.90 -17.11 -5.72
N MET A 329 -13.07 -17.57 -6.19
CA MET A 329 -13.20 -18.18 -7.52
C MET A 329 -13.22 -17.16 -8.66
N LEU A 330 -13.34 -15.87 -8.36
CA LEU A 330 -13.42 -14.78 -9.34
C LEU A 330 -12.23 -13.81 -9.21
N GLN A 331 -11.06 -14.28 -8.76
CA GLN A 331 -9.87 -13.43 -8.58
C GLN A 331 -9.56 -12.53 -9.79
N SER A 332 -9.64 -13.07 -11.01
CA SER A 332 -9.40 -12.31 -12.24
C SER A 332 -10.33 -11.11 -12.41
N SER A 333 -11.53 -11.16 -11.84
CA SER A 333 -12.49 -10.05 -11.86
C SER A 333 -12.09 -8.86 -10.99
N TYR A 334 -11.05 -8.97 -10.16
CA TYR A 334 -10.50 -7.87 -9.36
C TYR A 334 -9.18 -7.34 -9.91
N ILE A 335 -8.62 -7.96 -10.96
CA ILE A 335 -7.42 -7.45 -11.62
C ILE A 335 -7.83 -6.29 -12.53
N ARG A 336 -7.13 -5.16 -12.38
CA ARG A 336 -7.40 -3.92 -13.12
C ARG A 336 -6.14 -3.49 -13.88
N PRO A 337 -6.27 -3.07 -15.14
CA PRO A 337 -5.19 -2.42 -15.86
C PRO A 337 -5.11 -0.94 -15.48
N ILE A 338 -3.88 -0.43 -15.36
CA ILE A 338 -3.55 1.00 -15.41
C ILE A 338 -2.47 1.20 -16.47
N GLN A 339 -2.56 2.28 -17.23
CA GLN A 339 -1.66 2.52 -18.36
C GLN A 339 -0.63 3.57 -18.01
N TYR A 340 0.63 3.30 -18.39
CA TYR A 340 1.70 4.27 -18.25
C TYR A 340 2.46 4.47 -19.56
N THR A 341 2.93 5.70 -19.76
CA THR A 341 3.74 6.10 -20.90
C THR A 341 4.96 6.89 -20.45
N TYR A 342 6.14 6.48 -20.91
CA TYR A 342 7.41 7.09 -20.51
C TYR A 342 8.48 6.90 -21.58
N LEU A 343 9.53 7.68 -21.44
CA LEU A 343 10.78 7.54 -22.17
C LEU A 343 11.81 6.89 -21.25
N LEU A 344 12.52 5.87 -21.74
CA LEU A 344 13.70 5.32 -21.08
C LEU A 344 14.95 5.99 -21.65
N GLU A 345 15.83 6.43 -20.76
CA GLU A 345 17.15 6.96 -21.09
C GLU A 345 18.17 5.82 -21.04
N LEU A 346 18.89 5.64 -22.14
CA LEU A 346 19.83 4.54 -22.31
C LEU A 346 21.25 5.06 -22.56
N ASP A 347 22.24 4.36 -22.03
CA ASP A 347 23.65 4.60 -22.36
C ASP A 347 24.05 3.99 -23.73
N THR A 348 25.32 4.15 -24.11
CA THR A 348 25.89 3.59 -25.36
C THR A 348 25.70 2.08 -25.56
N THR A 349 25.49 1.33 -24.48
CA THR A 349 25.33 -0.12 -24.49
C THR A 349 23.86 -0.55 -24.46
N GLY A 350 22.93 0.40 -24.35
CA GLY A 350 21.50 0.14 -24.16
C GLY A 350 21.14 -0.20 -22.72
N ARG A 351 21.99 0.13 -21.75
CA ARG A 351 21.63 0.02 -20.33
C ARG A 351 20.71 1.16 -19.95
N ILE A 352 19.62 0.86 -19.24
CA ILE A 352 18.69 1.85 -18.71
C ILE A 352 19.38 2.62 -17.57
N ILE A 353 19.50 3.93 -17.74
CA ILE A 353 20.15 4.84 -16.79
C ILE A 353 19.21 5.91 -16.23
N GLY A 354 17.98 5.98 -16.74
CA GLY A 354 16.95 6.89 -16.26
C GLY A 354 15.72 6.86 -17.15
N GLY A 355 14.95 7.94 -17.10
CA GLY A 355 13.77 8.11 -17.93
C GLY A 355 12.89 9.28 -17.49
N GLU A 356 11.93 9.63 -18.34
CA GLU A 356 10.98 10.71 -18.09
C GLU A 356 9.55 10.25 -18.40
N TRP A 357 8.61 10.52 -17.49
CA TRP A 357 7.21 10.28 -17.72
C TRP A 357 6.68 11.21 -18.82
N VAL A 358 5.77 10.74 -19.66
CA VAL A 358 5.19 11.54 -20.76
C VAL A 358 3.68 11.35 -20.85
N LEU A 359 3.02 12.25 -21.59
CA LEU A 359 1.57 12.26 -21.79
C LEU A 359 0.83 12.31 -20.44
N ASN A 360 -0.23 11.50 -20.27
CA ASN A 360 -1.00 11.48 -19.02
C ASN A 360 -0.16 11.04 -17.82
N SER A 361 0.86 10.21 -18.05
CA SER A 361 1.73 9.73 -16.99
C SER A 361 2.66 10.78 -16.42
N VAL A 362 2.75 12.01 -16.97
CA VAL A 362 3.42 13.12 -16.26
C VAL A 362 2.73 13.43 -14.92
N GLU A 363 1.42 13.22 -14.85
CA GLU A 363 0.61 13.52 -13.67
C GLU A 363 0.01 12.28 -13.01
N ASP A 364 -0.04 11.15 -13.72
CA ASP A 364 -0.67 9.90 -13.30
C ASP A 364 0.31 8.73 -13.44
N HIS A 365 1.19 8.63 -12.45
CA HIS A 365 2.18 7.57 -12.29
C HIS A 365 2.30 7.22 -10.81
N PRO A 366 2.87 6.05 -10.48
CA PRO A 366 3.08 5.69 -9.10
C PRO A 366 4.02 6.62 -8.34
N ASP A 367 3.80 6.76 -7.04
CA ASP A 367 4.75 7.48 -6.18
C ASP A 367 5.95 6.59 -5.81
N PHE A 368 5.67 5.37 -5.33
CA PHE A 368 6.69 4.44 -4.83
C PHE A 368 6.26 2.99 -4.95
N PHE A 369 7.26 2.10 -4.93
CA PHE A 369 7.09 0.67 -4.75
C PHE A 369 7.59 0.26 -3.38
N TRP A 370 7.00 -0.79 -2.85
CA TRP A 370 7.59 -1.49 -1.74
C TRP A 370 7.28 -2.98 -1.78
N LEU A 371 8.16 -3.75 -1.15
CA LEU A 371 8.02 -5.18 -1.02
C LEU A 371 8.44 -5.63 0.38
N PRO A 372 7.82 -6.70 0.91
CA PRO A 372 8.31 -7.34 2.12
C PRO A 372 9.67 -7.98 1.87
N MET A 373 10.61 -7.79 2.81
CA MET A 373 11.84 -8.58 2.84
C MET A 373 11.60 -9.99 3.40
N ASN A 374 10.66 -10.10 4.35
CA ASN A 374 10.42 -11.32 5.10
C ASN A 374 8.92 -11.51 5.30
N SER A 375 8.46 -12.76 5.32
CA SER A 375 7.14 -13.11 5.87
C SER A 375 7.16 -13.02 7.38
N ALA A 376 6.01 -12.71 8.00
CA ALA A 376 5.84 -12.88 9.43
C ALA A 376 6.10 -14.34 9.82
N LYS A 377 6.89 -14.57 10.87
CA LYS A 377 7.23 -15.90 11.39
C LYS A 377 7.19 -15.91 12.91
N GLY A 378 6.97 -17.10 13.46
CA GLY A 378 6.95 -17.33 14.90
C GLY A 378 5.59 -17.09 15.54
N ASP A 379 5.56 -17.24 16.86
CA ASP A 379 4.35 -17.10 17.65
C ASP A 379 4.35 -15.72 18.31
N TRP A 380 3.37 -14.91 17.94
CA TRP A 380 3.20 -13.57 18.48
C TRP A 380 1.72 -13.21 18.53
N VAL A 381 1.42 -12.22 19.36
CA VAL A 381 0.06 -11.72 19.61
C VAL A 381 0.04 -10.25 19.25
N SER A 382 -0.95 -9.85 18.47
CA SER A 382 -1.22 -8.44 18.17
C SER A 382 -1.37 -7.66 19.49
N LEU A 383 -0.52 -6.66 19.68
CA LEU A 383 -0.59 -5.74 20.82
C LEU A 383 -1.87 -4.90 20.74
N ALA A 384 -2.29 -4.54 19.52
CA ALA A 384 -3.49 -3.74 19.32
C ALA A 384 -4.76 -4.50 19.71
N THR A 385 -4.88 -5.79 19.35
CA THR A 385 -6.17 -6.51 19.44
C THR A 385 -6.15 -7.71 20.38
N GLY A 386 -4.99 -8.28 20.70
CA GLY A 386 -4.85 -9.56 21.38
C GLY A 386 -5.11 -10.77 20.48
N ILE A 387 -5.17 -10.58 19.16
CA ILE A 387 -5.29 -11.68 18.18
C ILE A 387 -3.94 -12.38 18.06
N ASP A 388 -3.95 -13.71 18.13
CA ASP A 388 -2.78 -14.57 18.08
C ASP A 388 -2.52 -15.03 16.64
N TYR A 389 -1.30 -14.81 16.16
CA TYR A 389 -0.89 -15.16 14.81
C TYR A 389 -1.02 -16.67 14.53
N ALA A 390 -0.61 -17.53 15.47
CA ALA A 390 -0.67 -18.99 15.31
C ALA A 390 -2.12 -19.48 15.19
N ASN A 391 -3.05 -18.87 15.93
CA ASN A 391 -4.47 -19.19 15.82
C ASN A 391 -5.04 -18.84 14.43
N VAL A 392 -4.70 -17.66 13.90
CA VAL A 392 -5.17 -17.26 12.55
C VAL A 392 -4.50 -18.10 11.47
N LYS A 393 -3.22 -18.45 11.61
CA LYS A 393 -2.54 -19.39 10.69
C LYS A 393 -3.14 -20.79 10.72
N ALA A 394 -3.60 -21.26 11.87
CA ALA A 394 -4.33 -22.52 11.96
C ALA A 394 -5.68 -22.46 11.22
N LEU A 395 -6.40 -21.34 11.30
CA LEU A 395 -7.62 -21.11 10.51
C LEU A 395 -7.31 -21.09 9.01
N LEU A 396 -6.27 -20.37 8.58
CA LEU A 396 -5.84 -20.34 7.19
C LEU A 396 -5.47 -21.74 6.69
N THR A 397 -4.67 -22.49 7.45
CA THR A 397 -4.27 -23.86 7.09
C THR A 397 -5.49 -24.77 6.92
N ALA A 398 -6.46 -24.69 7.84
CA ALA A 398 -7.71 -25.44 7.72
C ALA A 398 -8.53 -25.01 6.49
N SER A 399 -8.54 -23.71 6.17
CA SER A 399 -9.25 -23.16 5.01
C SER A 399 -8.62 -23.61 3.68
N LEU A 400 -7.31 -23.80 3.63
CA LEU A 400 -6.59 -24.28 2.45
C LEU A 400 -6.75 -25.80 2.24
N ALA A 401 -6.97 -26.55 3.33
CA ALA A 401 -7.06 -28.01 3.32
C ALA A 401 -8.41 -28.56 2.81
N CYS A 402 -9.42 -27.71 2.56
CA CYS A 402 -10.66 -28.17 1.97
C CYS A 402 -10.40 -28.78 0.59
N THR A 403 -10.81 -30.03 0.44
CA THR A 403 -10.94 -30.68 -0.86
C THR A 403 -12.28 -30.26 -1.43
N GLY A 404 -12.24 -29.55 -2.56
CA GLY A 404 -13.44 -29.08 -3.27
C GLY A 404 -14.30 -30.21 -3.80
#